data_AF-A0AAV7JX83-F1
#
_entry.id   AF-A0AAV7JX83-F1
#
_cell.length_a   1.000
_cell.length_b   1.000
_cell.length_c   1.000
_cell.angle_alpha   90.00
_cell.angle_beta   90.00
_cell.angle_gamma   90.00
#
_symmetry.space_group_name_H-M   'P 1'
#
loop_
_entity.id
_entity.type
_entity.pdbx_description
1 polymer ?
#
loop_
_entity_poly.entity_id
_entity_poly.type
_entity_poly.pdbx_seq_one_letter_code
_entity_poly.pdbx_strand_id
1 'polypeptide(L)'
;MGNIIACSTDGAPSMIGSHRSFIAHLKRAVPKKNTIQLRQKGKMIWTDVAYLADIFEKLNIVNKQLQGNNTTLIQAKGVVLSFLSKLTLFRQNIVGREFGQLPCLSELAMANNNIIRDDNIHIYCSHVDSLSEDLLIRFKDLTELVIPNFVINPFRTNIETLDPQFQEEFIDL
;
A
#
# COMPACT_ATOMS: atom_id res chain seq x y z
N MET A 1 -15.69 23.36 17.92
CA MET A 1 -14.71 22.91 16.91
C MET A 1 -13.77 21.92 17.59
N GLY A 2 -13.97 20.62 17.36
CA GLY A 2 -13.12 19.58 17.92
C GLY A 2 -11.87 19.43 17.07
N ASN A 3 -10.70 19.65 17.65
CA ASN A 3 -9.43 19.36 16.99
C ASN A 3 -9.38 17.87 16.65
N ILE A 4 -9.15 17.55 15.38
CA ILE A 4 -8.87 16.19 14.93
C ILE A 4 -7.50 15.83 15.51
N ILE A 5 -7.50 15.04 16.58
CA ILE A 5 -6.29 14.50 17.19
C ILE A 5 -5.77 13.44 16.23
N ALA A 6 -4.63 13.72 15.58
CA ALA A 6 -3.92 12.73 14.78
C ALA A 6 -3.52 11.56 15.69
N CYS A 7 -4.16 10.40 15.50
CA CYS A 7 -3.72 9.16 16.10
C CYS A 7 -2.57 8.62 15.25
N SER A 8 -1.35 8.68 15.80
CA SER A 8 -0.21 7.91 15.30
C SER A 8 -0.58 6.42 15.35
N THR A 9 -1.06 5.86 14.26
CA THR A 9 -1.31 4.41 14.17
C THR A 9 0.01 3.70 13.90
N ASP A 10 0.90 3.64 14.89
CA ASP A 10 2.07 2.75 14.85
C ASP A 10 1.71 1.31 15.29
N GLY A 11 0.42 1.03 15.55
CA GLY A 11 -0.04 -0.28 16.01
C GLY A 11 -1.48 -0.66 15.65
N ALA A 12 -2.00 -0.23 14.49
CA ALA A 12 -3.30 -0.75 14.03
C ALA A 12 -3.23 -2.29 13.89
N PRO A 13 -4.24 -3.08 14.30
CA PRO A 13 -4.24 -4.54 14.22
C PRO A 13 -3.92 -5.10 12.82
N SER A 14 -4.23 -4.35 11.75
CA SER A 14 -3.84 -4.69 10.36
C SER A 14 -2.32 -4.67 10.12
N MET A 15 -1.56 -3.92 10.92
CA MET A 15 -0.09 -3.89 10.93
C MET A 15 0.54 -4.86 11.95
N ILE A 16 -0.24 -5.67 12.67
CA ILE A 16 0.28 -6.62 13.67
C ILE A 16 -0.25 -8.04 13.46
N GLY A 17 -1.48 -8.18 12.95
CA GLY A 17 -2.18 -9.45 12.76
C GLY A 17 -1.47 -10.36 11.76
N SER A 18 -1.16 -9.85 10.58
CA SER A 18 -0.43 -10.59 9.52
C SER A 18 1.05 -10.82 9.85
N HIS A 19 1.63 -9.98 10.73
CA HIS A 19 3.01 -10.15 11.19
C HIS A 19 3.20 -11.38 12.07
N ARG A 20 2.20 -11.80 12.86
CA ARG A 20 2.36 -12.97 13.75
C ARG A 20 2.57 -14.26 12.96
N SER A 21 1.75 -14.48 11.93
CA SER A 21 1.87 -15.64 11.05
C SER A 21 3.18 -15.63 10.27
N PHE A 22 3.59 -14.46 9.78
CA PHE A 22 4.84 -14.31 9.05
C PHE A 22 6.09 -14.45 9.93
N ILE A 23 6.12 -13.83 11.11
CA ILE A 23 7.20 -13.99 12.09
C ILE A 23 7.27 -15.44 12.57
N ALA A 24 6.13 -16.11 12.74
CA ALA A 24 6.10 -17.54 13.04
C ALA A 24 6.66 -18.37 11.88
N HIS A 25 6.35 -18.02 10.63
CA HIS A 25 6.93 -18.64 9.44
C HIS A 25 8.46 -18.47 9.39
N LEU A 26 8.97 -17.24 9.58
CA LEU A 26 10.41 -16.95 9.64
C LEU A 26 11.11 -17.75 10.73
N LYS A 27 10.55 -17.78 11.94
CA LYS A 27 11.10 -18.55 13.07
C LYS A 27 11.13 -20.06 12.80
N ARG A 28 10.18 -20.58 12.02
CA ARG A 28 10.09 -22.00 11.63
C ARG A 28 11.04 -22.34 10.47
N ALA A 29 11.32 -21.37 9.60
CA ALA A 29 12.19 -21.52 8.43
C ALA A 29 13.70 -21.52 8.77
N VAL A 30 14.10 -21.07 9.97
CA VAL A 30 15.51 -21.06 10.44
C VAL A 30 15.77 -22.17 11.48
N PRO A 31 15.98 -23.44 11.07
CA PRO A 31 16.38 -24.50 12.00
C PRO A 31 17.85 -24.38 12.38
N LYS A 32 18.21 -24.65 13.62
CA LYS A 32 19.60 -24.88 14.02
C LYS A 32 20.02 -26.28 13.52
N LYS A 33 20.87 -26.33 12.48
CA LYS A 33 21.68 -27.47 11.93
C LYS A 33 21.30 -27.95 10.50
N ASN A 34 22.36 -28.23 9.71
CA ASN A 34 22.49 -28.72 8.30
C ASN A 34 22.76 -27.67 7.19
N THR A 35 24.02 -27.55 6.78
CA THR A 35 24.60 -26.46 5.95
C THR A 35 24.02 -26.28 4.54
N ILE A 36 23.64 -27.34 3.83
CA ILE A 36 23.11 -27.24 2.45
C ILE A 36 21.61 -26.87 2.47
N GLN A 37 20.82 -27.51 3.34
CA GLN A 37 19.41 -27.15 3.56
C GLN A 37 19.29 -25.74 4.15
N LEU A 38 20.22 -25.32 5.01
CA LEU A 38 20.28 -23.94 5.52
C LEU A 38 20.60 -22.93 4.42
N ARG A 39 21.41 -23.29 3.42
CA ARG A 39 21.69 -22.40 2.29
C ARG A 39 20.47 -22.22 1.38
N GLN A 40 19.71 -23.29 1.11
CA GLN A 40 18.46 -23.20 0.34
C GLN A 40 17.31 -22.56 1.12
N LYS A 41 17.10 -22.93 2.39
CA LYS A 41 16.14 -22.26 3.30
C LYS A 41 16.54 -20.81 3.55
N GLY A 42 17.84 -20.54 3.63
CA GLY A 42 18.45 -19.22 3.64
C GLY A 42 18.02 -18.41 2.42
N LYS A 43 18.25 -18.92 1.21
CA LYS A 43 17.79 -18.27 -0.02
C LYS A 43 16.27 -18.00 -0.04
N MET A 44 15.47 -18.92 0.50
CA MET A 44 14.01 -18.77 0.61
C MET A 44 13.61 -17.67 1.61
N ILE A 45 14.26 -17.57 2.77
CA ILE A 45 13.95 -16.50 3.72
C ILE A 45 14.35 -15.12 3.18
N TRP A 46 15.41 -15.03 2.38
CA TRP A 46 15.85 -13.77 1.79
C TRP A 46 14.92 -13.27 0.68
N THR A 47 14.24 -14.15 -0.08
CA THR A 47 13.19 -13.72 -1.04
C THR A 47 12.03 -13.04 -0.34
N ASP A 48 11.57 -13.62 0.78
CA ASP A 48 10.42 -13.11 1.50
C ASP A 48 10.76 -11.78 2.19
N VAL A 49 11.96 -11.68 2.76
CA VAL A 49 12.46 -10.46 3.39
C VAL A 49 12.62 -9.34 2.36
N ALA A 50 13.17 -9.63 1.18
CA ALA A 50 13.30 -8.64 0.11
C ALA A 50 11.94 -8.11 -0.36
N TYR A 51 11.00 -9.01 -0.64
CA TYR A 51 9.63 -8.63 -0.99
C TYR A 51 8.97 -7.73 0.06
N LEU A 52 9.07 -8.11 1.34
CA LEU A 52 8.48 -7.31 2.42
C LEU A 52 9.18 -5.98 2.64
N ALA A 53 10.50 -5.93 2.49
CA ALA A 53 11.25 -4.67 2.59
C ALA A 53 10.70 -3.67 1.56
N ASP A 54 10.49 -4.11 0.31
CA ASP A 54 9.90 -3.28 -0.73
C ASP A 54 8.47 -2.84 -0.37
N ILE A 55 7.59 -3.77 0.05
CA ILE A 55 6.20 -3.43 0.42
C ILE A 55 6.15 -2.45 1.60
N PHE A 56 6.95 -2.65 2.64
CA PHE A 56 7.00 -1.76 3.79
C PHE A 56 7.57 -0.39 3.44
N GLU A 57 8.54 -0.31 2.54
CA GLU A 57 9.00 0.97 2.02
C GLU A 57 7.85 1.72 1.32
N LYS A 58 7.08 1.04 0.46
CA LYS A 58 5.93 1.68 -0.21
C LYS A 58 4.85 2.13 0.77
N LEU A 59 4.54 1.31 1.77
CA LEU A 59 3.62 1.68 2.85
C LEU A 59 4.13 2.88 3.65
N ASN A 60 5.44 2.93 3.94
CA ASN A 60 6.05 4.05 4.65
C ASN A 60 5.96 5.36 3.86
N ILE A 61 6.14 5.31 2.54
CA ILE A 61 5.95 6.47 1.66
C ILE A 61 4.51 7.01 1.79
N VAL A 62 3.52 6.11 1.72
CA VAL A 62 2.10 6.48 1.87
C VAL A 62 1.81 7.03 3.27
N ASN A 63 2.31 6.38 4.32
CA ASN A 63 2.13 6.86 5.69
C ASN A 63 2.71 8.26 5.88
N LYS A 64 3.90 8.55 5.35
CA LYS A 64 4.49 9.89 5.40
C LYS A 64 3.66 10.93 4.66
N GLN A 65 3.10 10.56 3.51
CA GLN A 65 2.20 11.45 2.75
C GLN A 65 0.91 11.75 3.52
N LEU A 66 0.35 10.76 4.21
CA LEU A 66 -0.86 10.92 5.03
C LEU A 66 -0.60 11.68 6.34
N GLN A 67 0.60 11.56 6.92
CA GLN A 67 0.99 12.21 8.18
C GLN A 67 1.54 13.64 8.00
N GLY A 68 1.65 14.15 6.77
CA GLY A 68 2.15 15.50 6.51
C GLY A 68 1.30 16.58 7.16
N ASN A 69 1.94 17.63 7.69
CA ASN A 69 1.28 18.67 8.51
C ASN A 69 0.12 19.42 7.82
N ASN A 70 0.01 19.35 6.49
CA ASN A 70 -1.00 20.07 5.70
C ASN A 70 -1.75 19.17 4.70
N THR A 71 -1.84 17.86 4.94
CA THR A 71 -2.55 16.95 4.03
C THR A 71 -4.07 17.18 4.11
N THR A 72 -4.66 17.71 3.03
CA THR A 72 -6.12 17.91 2.94
C THR A 72 -6.83 16.59 2.69
N LEU A 73 -8.15 16.55 2.92
CA LEU A 73 -8.96 15.35 2.69
C LEU A 73 -8.92 14.90 1.21
N ILE A 74 -8.89 15.86 0.29
CA ILE A 74 -8.76 15.61 -1.16
C ILE A 74 -7.41 14.97 -1.47
N GLN A 75 -6.34 15.49 -0.90
CA GLN A 75 -4.98 14.95 -1.07
C GLN A 75 -4.87 13.56 -0.46
N ALA A 76 -5.36 13.36 0.76
CA ALA A 76 -5.39 12.05 1.41
C ALA A 76 -6.13 11.03 0.54
N LYS A 77 -7.31 11.39 0.00
CA LYS A 77 -8.08 10.53 -0.91
C LYS A 77 -7.26 10.16 -2.14
N GLY A 78 -6.61 11.14 -2.76
CA GLY A 78 -5.73 10.91 -3.90
C GLY A 78 -4.57 9.95 -3.59
N VAL A 79 -3.91 10.12 -2.43
CA VAL A 79 -2.82 9.26 -1.98
C VAL A 79 -3.29 7.81 -1.79
N VAL A 80 -4.40 7.59 -1.08
CA VAL A 80 -4.93 6.24 -0.85
C VAL A 80 -5.38 5.57 -2.14
N LEU A 81 -6.15 6.26 -2.98
CA LEU A 81 -6.61 5.70 -4.27
C LEU A 81 -5.44 5.40 -5.20
N SER A 82 -4.44 6.29 -5.27
CA SER A 82 -3.21 6.04 -6.04
C SER A 82 -2.48 4.80 -5.55
N PHE A 83 -2.42 4.59 -4.23
CA PHE A 83 -1.75 3.42 -3.68
C PHE A 83 -2.50 2.11 -3.94
N LEU A 84 -3.83 2.10 -3.82
CA LEU A 84 -4.66 0.93 -4.20
C LEU A 84 -4.45 0.55 -5.67
N SER A 85 -4.39 1.54 -6.57
CA SER A 85 -4.07 1.30 -7.98
C SER A 85 -2.65 0.75 -8.16
N LYS A 86 -1.67 1.24 -7.38
CA LYS A 86 -0.30 0.69 -7.39
C LYS A 86 -0.26 -0.75 -6.90
N LEU A 87 -1.01 -1.12 -5.86
CA LEU A 87 -1.08 -2.51 -5.40
C LEU A 87 -1.64 -3.44 -6.49
N THR A 88 -2.66 -3.00 -7.22
CA THR A 88 -3.20 -3.73 -8.38
C THR A 88 -2.10 -3.94 -9.44
N LEU A 89 -1.34 -2.89 -9.77
CA LEU A 89 -0.22 -2.98 -10.70
C LEU A 89 0.90 -3.91 -10.18
N PHE A 90 1.25 -3.81 -8.90
CA PHE A 90 2.30 -4.63 -8.30
C PHE A 90 1.95 -6.11 -8.39
N ARG A 91 0.70 -6.45 -8.10
CA ARG A 91 0.19 -7.83 -8.25
C ARG A 91 0.32 -8.32 -9.69
N GLN A 92 -0.13 -7.54 -10.67
CA GLN A 92 -0.02 -7.89 -12.09
C GLN A 92 1.43 -8.14 -12.50
N ASN A 93 2.32 -7.24 -12.10
CA ASN A 93 3.74 -7.35 -12.41
C ASN A 93 4.41 -8.53 -11.69
N ILE A 94 4.03 -8.82 -10.43
CA ILE A 94 4.52 -10.02 -9.70
C ILE A 94 4.13 -11.30 -10.45
N VAL A 95 2.88 -11.42 -10.94
CA VAL A 95 2.46 -12.55 -11.79
C VAL A 95 3.28 -12.61 -13.07
N GLY A 96 3.52 -11.46 -13.70
CA GLY A 96 4.37 -11.32 -14.89
C GLY A 96 5.87 -11.55 -14.61
N ARG A 97 6.27 -11.76 -13.36
CA ARG A 97 7.68 -11.86 -12.91
C ARG A 97 8.49 -10.62 -13.26
N GLU A 98 7.83 -9.47 -13.28
CA GLU A 98 8.41 -8.15 -13.49
C GLU A 98 8.54 -7.42 -12.14
N PHE A 99 9.75 -7.40 -11.60
CA PHE A 99 10.01 -6.89 -10.25
C PHE A 99 10.54 -5.46 -10.22
N GLY A 100 10.50 -4.70 -11.34
CA GLY A 100 11.16 -3.39 -11.44
C GLY A 100 10.74 -2.36 -10.38
N GLN A 101 9.50 -2.44 -9.89
CA GLN A 101 8.97 -1.59 -8.81
C GLN A 101 9.30 -2.08 -7.38
N LEU A 102 9.90 -3.27 -7.26
CA LEU A 102 10.31 -3.97 -6.04
C LEU A 102 11.83 -4.20 -6.09
N PRO A 103 12.65 -3.16 -5.87
CA PRO A 103 14.09 -3.21 -6.11
C PRO A 103 14.82 -4.28 -5.30
N CYS A 104 14.47 -4.49 -4.03
CA CYS A 104 15.10 -5.54 -3.23
C CYS A 104 14.78 -6.93 -3.80
N LEU A 105 13.52 -7.17 -4.18
CA LEU A 105 13.11 -8.44 -4.78
C LEU A 105 13.73 -8.64 -6.16
N SER A 106 13.80 -7.59 -6.97
CA SER A 106 14.40 -7.59 -8.31
C SER A 106 15.89 -7.94 -8.25
N GLU A 107 16.64 -7.28 -7.38
CA GLU A 107 18.08 -7.54 -7.20
C GLU A 107 18.32 -9.00 -6.78
N LEU A 108 17.52 -9.49 -5.84
CA LEU A 108 17.64 -10.87 -5.36
C LEU A 108 17.19 -11.90 -6.41
N ALA A 109 16.19 -11.58 -7.22
CA ALA A 109 15.78 -12.40 -8.36
C ALA A 109 16.95 -12.52 -9.36
N MET A 110 17.56 -11.40 -9.74
CA MET A 110 18.72 -11.36 -10.63
C MET A 110 19.89 -12.19 -10.09
N ALA A 111 20.23 -12.05 -8.81
CA ALA A 111 21.28 -12.83 -8.15
C ALA A 111 21.01 -14.35 -8.11
N ASN A 112 19.75 -14.76 -8.34
CA ASN A 112 19.32 -16.16 -8.38
C ASN A 112 18.85 -16.60 -9.78
N ASN A 113 19.44 -16.05 -10.85
CA ASN A 113 19.12 -16.37 -12.25
C ASN A 113 17.64 -16.16 -12.61
N ASN A 114 17.01 -15.14 -12.00
CA ASN A 114 15.60 -14.78 -12.13
C ASN A 114 14.60 -15.85 -11.64
N ILE A 115 15.04 -16.76 -10.77
CA ILE A 115 14.19 -17.86 -10.27
C ILE A 115 13.61 -17.49 -8.90
N ILE A 116 12.38 -16.98 -8.91
CA ILE A 116 11.47 -17.00 -7.75
C ILE A 116 10.48 -18.15 -7.96
N ARG A 117 10.27 -18.97 -6.93
CA ARG A 117 9.36 -20.13 -6.98
C ARG A 117 7.92 -19.69 -7.19
N ASP A 118 7.14 -20.48 -7.93
CA ASP A 118 5.71 -20.20 -8.16
C ASP A 118 4.94 -20.08 -6.85
N ASP A 119 5.23 -20.94 -5.85
CA ASP A 119 4.63 -20.86 -4.52
C ASP A 119 4.81 -19.47 -3.88
N ASN A 120 6.00 -18.86 -4.03
CA ASN A 120 6.28 -17.53 -3.51
C ASN A 120 5.51 -16.46 -4.28
N ILE A 121 5.43 -16.57 -5.61
CA ILE A 121 4.61 -15.66 -6.44
C ILE A 121 3.15 -15.71 -5.98
N HIS A 122 2.60 -16.90 -5.76
CA HIS A 122 1.24 -17.06 -5.23
C HIS A 122 1.05 -16.43 -3.85
N ILE A 123 1.99 -16.65 -2.93
CA ILE A 123 1.96 -16.05 -1.59
C ILE A 123 2.01 -14.52 -1.68
N TYR A 124 2.87 -13.97 -2.51
CA TYR A 124 3.01 -12.51 -2.66
C TYR A 124 1.76 -11.88 -3.27
N CYS A 125 1.19 -12.49 -4.31
CA CYS A 125 -0.07 -12.03 -4.89
C CYS A 125 -1.21 -12.06 -3.87
N SER A 126 -1.36 -13.17 -3.13
CA SER A 126 -2.37 -13.28 -2.08
C SER A 126 -2.18 -12.22 -1.00
N HIS A 127 -0.94 -11.93 -0.61
CA HIS A 127 -0.65 -10.89 0.36
C HIS A 127 -0.99 -9.49 -0.17
N VAL A 128 -0.71 -9.18 -1.44
CA VAL A 128 -1.10 -7.90 -2.07
C VAL A 128 -2.62 -7.75 -2.15
N ASP A 129 -3.33 -8.84 -2.45
CA ASP A 129 -4.80 -8.87 -2.48
C ASP A 129 -5.37 -8.56 -1.09
N SER A 130 -4.93 -9.30 -0.05
CA SER A 130 -5.38 -9.03 1.33
C SER A 130 -4.99 -7.63 1.82
N LEU A 131 -3.80 -7.13 1.48
CA LEU A 131 -3.38 -5.77 1.83
C LEU A 131 -4.30 -4.72 1.18
N SER A 132 -4.71 -4.93 -0.06
CA SER A 132 -5.63 -4.03 -0.78
C SER A 132 -7.01 -4.02 -0.11
N GLU A 133 -7.53 -5.20 0.25
CA GLU A 133 -8.79 -5.35 0.99
C GLU A 133 -8.75 -4.63 2.35
N ASP A 134 -7.68 -4.85 3.12
CA ASP A 134 -7.47 -4.20 4.41
C ASP A 134 -7.43 -2.66 4.29
N LEU A 135 -6.80 -2.14 3.24
CA LEU A 135 -6.74 -0.70 2.99
C LEU A 135 -8.09 -0.12 2.54
N LEU A 136 -8.86 -0.85 1.72
CA LEU A 136 -10.22 -0.46 1.36
C LEU A 136 -11.12 -0.37 2.59
N ILE A 137 -11.03 -1.35 3.50
CA ILE A 137 -11.78 -1.34 4.76
C ILE A 137 -11.32 -0.18 5.64
N ARG A 138 -10.01 -0.01 5.81
CA ARG A 138 -9.42 1.01 6.69
C ARG A 138 -9.73 2.44 6.24
N PHE A 139 -9.75 2.69 4.94
CA PHE A 139 -9.95 4.01 4.35
C PHE A 139 -11.30 4.14 3.65
N LYS A 140 -12.30 3.32 4.04
CA LYS A 140 -13.62 3.30 3.43
C LYS A 140 -14.23 4.70 3.29
N ASP A 141 -14.29 5.45 4.39
CA ASP A 141 -14.84 6.81 4.43
C ASP A 141 -14.19 7.73 3.40
N LEU A 142 -12.87 7.58 3.22
CA LEU A 142 -12.10 8.38 2.28
C LEU A 142 -12.29 7.91 0.83
N THR A 143 -12.35 6.60 0.59
CA THR A 143 -12.60 6.02 -0.74
C THR A 143 -14.00 6.31 -1.25
N GLU A 144 -15.00 6.32 -0.36
CA GLU A 144 -16.41 6.59 -0.67
C GLU A 144 -16.74 8.09 -0.64
N LEU A 145 -15.84 8.95 -0.12
CA LEU A 145 -16.04 10.39 -0.08
C LEU A 145 -16.34 10.98 -1.47
N VAL A 146 -17.53 11.54 -1.64
CA VAL A 146 -17.89 12.30 -2.84
C VAL A 146 -17.41 13.74 -2.66
N ILE A 147 -16.47 14.15 -3.52
CA ILE A 147 -15.99 15.54 -3.55
C ILE A 147 -16.70 16.21 -4.74
N PRO A 148 -17.52 17.25 -4.50
CA PRO A 148 -18.17 17.97 -5.58
C PRO A 148 -17.14 18.53 -6.56
N ASN A 149 -17.44 18.48 -7.86
CA ASN A 149 -16.49 18.90 -8.89
C ASN A 149 -16.04 20.35 -8.72
N PHE A 150 -16.91 21.21 -8.18
CA PHE A 150 -16.59 22.62 -7.92
C PHE A 150 -15.54 22.82 -6.84
N VAL A 151 -15.39 21.88 -5.90
CA VAL A 151 -14.31 21.92 -4.91
C VAL A 151 -12.97 21.56 -5.55
N ILE A 152 -12.98 20.69 -6.56
CA ILE A 152 -11.77 20.26 -7.28
C ILE A 152 -11.37 21.28 -8.35
N ASN A 153 -12.36 21.81 -9.08
CA ASN A 153 -12.19 22.67 -10.24
C ASN A 153 -13.13 23.89 -10.16
N PRO A 154 -12.94 24.81 -9.20
CA PRO A 154 -13.87 25.92 -8.97
C PRO A 154 -14.06 26.77 -10.23
N PHE A 155 -12.98 27.20 -10.87
CA PHE A 155 -13.02 28.04 -12.08
C PHE A 155 -13.52 27.34 -13.37
N ARG A 156 -13.79 26.03 -13.33
CA ARG A 156 -14.35 25.28 -14.46
C ARG A 156 -15.80 24.86 -14.22
N THR A 157 -16.39 25.29 -13.11
CA THR A 157 -17.75 24.92 -12.74
C THR A 157 -18.74 25.82 -13.46
N ASN A 158 -19.76 25.22 -14.06
CA ASN A 158 -20.88 25.99 -14.58
C ASN A 158 -21.81 26.38 -13.42
N ILE A 159 -21.87 27.68 -13.10
CA ILE A 159 -22.67 28.24 -12.01
C ILE A 159 -24.16 27.87 -12.17
N GLU A 160 -24.67 27.82 -13.39
CA GLU A 160 -26.09 27.49 -13.65
C GLU A 160 -26.44 26.04 -13.26
N THR A 161 -25.43 25.17 -13.13
CA THR A 161 -25.59 23.76 -12.74
C THR A 161 -25.34 23.51 -11.25
N LEU A 162 -24.87 24.53 -10.51
CA LEU A 162 -24.68 24.45 -9.06
C LEU A 162 -26.02 24.53 -8.34
N ASP A 163 -26.09 23.93 -7.16
CA ASP A 163 -27.19 24.12 -6.24
C ASP A 163 -27.34 25.63 -5.92
N PRO A 164 -28.55 26.21 -6.01
CA PRO A 164 -28.79 27.63 -5.77
C PRO A 164 -28.14 28.20 -4.50
N GLN A 165 -28.00 27.40 -3.45
CA GLN A 165 -27.39 27.84 -2.19
C GLN A 165 -25.89 28.20 -2.30
N PHE A 166 -25.18 27.71 -3.32
CA PHE A 166 -23.75 27.98 -3.54
C PHE A 166 -23.48 28.95 -4.70
N GLN A 167 -24.49 29.31 -5.50
CA GLN A 167 -24.29 30.09 -6.71
C GLN A 167 -23.78 31.50 -6.44
N GLU A 168 -24.34 32.18 -5.42
CA GLU A 168 -23.94 33.54 -5.05
C GLU A 168 -22.48 33.60 -4.57
N GLU A 169 -22.11 32.73 -3.62
CA GLU A 169 -20.73 32.62 -3.13
C GLU A 169 -19.73 32.27 -4.25
N PHE A 170 -20.17 31.53 -5.27
CA PHE A 170 -19.36 31.19 -6.44
C PHE A 170 -19.20 32.31 -7.48
N ILE A 171 -20.11 33.28 -7.51
CA ILE A 171 -19.97 34.47 -8.38
C ILE A 171 -18.83 35.36 -7.86
N ASP A 172 -18.59 35.36 -6.56
CA ASP A 172 -17.60 36.21 -5.90
C ASP A 172 -16.19 35.59 -5.80
N LEU A 173 -15.99 34.38 -6.33
CA LEU A 173 -14.72 33.61 -6.32
C LEU A 173 -13.73 34.07 -7.41
#